data_AF-A0A094E7E6-F1
#
_entry.id   AF-A0A094E7E6-F1
#
_cell.length_a   1.000
_cell.length_b   1.000
_cell.length_c   1.000
_cell.angle_alpha   90.00
_cell.angle_beta   90.00
_cell.angle_gamma   90.00
#
_symmetry.space_group_name_H-M   'P 1'
#
loop_
_entity.id
_entity.type
_entity.pdbx_description
1 polymer ?
#
loop_
_entity_poly.entity_id
_entity_poly.type
_entity_poly.pdbx_seq_one_letter_code
_entity_poly.pdbx_strand_id
1 'polypeptide(L)'
;MADFAGIAKQFTDFYYNQFDADRSQLAPLYRDNSMLTFESAAVAGAGPIVEKLSSLPFAKVKHQVSTLDAQPVEGGGIIILVTGALLVDEEQRPMNYSQCFQLLPDGAGSYFIFNDIFKLVFAKTDSVERVNHNNTTDTQ
;
A
#
# COMPACT_ATOMS: atom_id res chain seq x y z
N MET A 1 -28.12 0.91 -3.51
CA MET A 1 -26.86 0.80 -2.76
C MET A 1 -25.86 1.73 -3.40
N ALA A 2 -25.11 2.52 -2.63
CA ALA A 2 -24.05 3.34 -3.20
C ALA A 2 -23.04 2.44 -3.93
N ASP A 3 -22.53 2.88 -5.08
CA ASP A 3 -21.53 2.15 -5.86
C ASP A 3 -20.16 2.23 -5.18
N PHE A 4 -20.00 1.50 -4.08
CA PHE A 4 -18.77 1.48 -3.30
C PHE A 4 -17.58 0.95 -4.12
N ALA A 5 -17.82 0.02 -5.04
CA ALA A 5 -16.79 -0.56 -5.89
C ALA A 5 -16.26 0.48 -6.90
N GLY A 6 -17.16 1.24 -7.53
CA GLY A 6 -16.78 2.36 -8.40
C GLY A 6 -16.01 3.45 -7.65
N ILE A 7 -16.47 3.83 -6.45
CA ILE A 7 -15.78 4.81 -5.59
C ILE A 7 -14.39 4.30 -5.19
N ALA A 8 -14.28 3.04 -4.76
CA ALA A 8 -13.01 2.44 -4.37
C ALA A 8 -12.01 2.47 -5.51
N LYS A 9 -12.43 2.09 -6.73
CA LYS A 9 -11.57 2.14 -7.91
C LYS A 9 -11.08 3.56 -8.21
N GLN A 10 -11.99 4.53 -8.22
CA GLN A 10 -11.64 5.94 -8.49
C GLN A 10 -10.69 6.50 -7.42
N PHE A 11 -10.95 6.19 -6.15
CA PHE A 11 -10.07 6.57 -5.05
C PHE A 11 -8.68 5.97 -5.22
N THR A 12 -8.58 4.66 -5.49
CA THR A 12 -7.29 3.97 -5.63
C THR A 12 -6.48 4.51 -6.81
N ASP A 13 -7.13 4.73 -7.96
CA ASP A 13 -6.49 5.34 -9.13
C ASP A 13 -5.99 6.77 -8.80
N PHE A 14 -6.81 7.58 -8.14
CA PHE A 14 -6.44 8.93 -7.74
C PHE A 14 -5.28 8.94 -6.74
N TYR A 15 -5.39 8.17 -5.65
CA TYR A 15 -4.42 8.12 -4.57
C TYR A 15 -3.03 7.76 -5.09
N TYR A 16 -2.90 6.68 -5.86
CA TYR A 16 -1.59 6.24 -6.34
C TYR A 16 -1.01 7.15 -7.42
N ASN A 17 -1.84 7.69 -8.31
CA ASN A 17 -1.36 8.68 -9.28
C ASN A 17 -0.83 9.93 -8.58
N GLN A 18 -1.53 10.40 -7.54
CA GLN A 18 -1.09 11.54 -6.75
C GLN A 18 0.17 11.22 -5.94
N PHE A 19 0.24 10.05 -5.31
CA PHE A 19 1.41 9.59 -4.56
C PHE A 19 2.67 9.51 -5.43
N ASP A 20 2.53 8.95 -6.64
CA ASP A 20 3.62 8.79 -7.60
C ASP A 20 4.13 10.14 -8.13
N ALA A 21 3.22 11.13 -8.26
CA ALA A 21 3.53 12.45 -8.81
C ALA A 21 4.04 13.43 -7.75
N ASP A 22 3.29 13.62 -6.66
CA ASP A 22 3.61 14.54 -5.57
C ASP A 22 2.82 14.16 -4.29
N ARG A 23 3.54 13.56 -3.33
CA ARG A 23 2.98 13.09 -2.04
C ARG A 23 2.49 14.23 -1.16
N SER A 24 2.99 15.46 -1.34
CA SER A 24 2.58 16.60 -0.53
C SER A 24 1.10 16.96 -0.74
N GLN A 25 0.55 16.61 -1.91
CA GLN A 25 -0.84 16.85 -2.28
C GLN A 25 -1.82 15.82 -1.71
N LEU A 26 -1.35 14.84 -0.94
CA LEU A 26 -2.23 13.86 -0.29
C LEU A 26 -2.90 14.40 0.98
N ALA A 27 -2.44 15.54 1.53
CA ALA A 27 -2.98 16.13 2.75
C ALA A 27 -4.52 16.26 2.77
N PRO A 28 -5.20 16.69 1.68
CA PRO A 28 -6.66 16.84 1.68
C PRO A 28 -7.44 15.51 1.78
N LEU A 29 -6.78 14.36 1.57
CA LEU A 29 -7.40 13.05 1.70
C LEU A 29 -7.47 12.59 3.17
N TYR A 30 -6.69 13.18 4.05
CA TYR A 30 -6.64 12.84 5.47
C TYR A 30 -7.35 13.92 6.33
N ARG A 31 -7.60 13.58 7.59
CA ARG A 31 -8.20 14.43 8.63
C ARG A 31 -7.40 14.29 9.91
N ASP A 32 -7.72 15.08 10.93
CA ASP A 32 -7.02 15.04 12.23
C ASP A 32 -7.21 13.70 12.95
N ASN A 33 -8.30 12.98 12.68
CA ASN A 33 -8.58 11.65 13.22
C ASN A 33 -8.12 10.51 12.31
N SER A 34 -7.42 10.80 11.21
CA SER A 34 -6.84 9.77 10.35
C SER A 34 -5.63 9.10 11.00
N MET A 35 -5.39 7.84 10.65
CA MET A 35 -4.20 7.11 11.09
C MET A 35 -3.55 6.35 9.92
N LEU A 36 -2.23 6.50 9.78
CA LEU A 36 -1.39 5.70 8.90
C LEU A 36 -0.57 4.72 9.76
N THR A 37 -0.52 3.46 9.35
CA THR A 37 0.49 2.49 9.80
C THR A 37 1.36 2.10 8.62
N PHE A 38 2.62 2.55 8.61
CA PHE A 38 3.57 2.24 7.55
C PHE A 38 4.67 1.33 8.09
N GLU A 39 4.82 0.12 7.55
CA GLU A 39 5.81 -0.86 8.01
C GLU A 39 5.73 -1.15 9.52
N SER A 40 4.51 -1.15 10.08
CA SER A 40 4.22 -1.34 11.52
C SER A 40 4.47 -0.13 12.43
N ALA A 41 4.88 1.03 11.89
CA ALA A 41 4.95 2.28 12.65
C ALA A 41 3.69 3.12 12.39
N ALA A 42 2.98 3.46 13.47
CA ALA A 42 1.74 4.25 13.41
C ALA A 42 2.00 5.75 13.57
N VAL A 43 1.25 6.57 12.82
CA VAL A 43 1.21 8.03 12.92
C VAL A 43 -0.23 8.51 12.71
N ALA A 44 -0.65 9.51 13.47
CA ALA A 44 -2.01 10.05 13.43
C ALA A 44 -2.03 11.52 13.00
N GLY A 45 -3.10 11.91 12.31
CA GLY A 45 -3.35 13.26 11.83
C GLY A 45 -2.76 13.55 10.44
N ALA A 46 -3.47 14.36 9.65
CA ALA A 46 -3.13 14.64 8.26
C ALA A 46 -1.70 15.18 8.05
N GLY A 47 -1.28 16.15 8.86
CA GLY A 47 0.07 16.74 8.78
C GLY A 47 1.19 15.70 8.99
N PRO A 48 1.22 15.03 10.16
CA PRO A 48 2.20 13.98 10.43
C PRO A 48 2.19 12.81 9.43
N ILE A 49 1.02 12.44 8.91
CA ILE A 49 0.91 11.43 7.84
C ILE A 49 1.65 11.89 6.58
N VAL A 50 1.38 13.10 6.09
CA VAL A 50 2.02 13.61 4.87
C VAL A 50 3.52 13.82 5.06
N GLU A 51 3.96 14.25 6.24
CA GLU A 51 5.38 14.31 6.60
C GLU A 51 6.03 12.92 6.54
N LYS A 52 5.36 11.89 7.10
CA LYS A 52 5.83 10.50 7.02
C LYS A 52 5.93 10.00 5.57
N LEU A 53 4.95 10.30 4.72
CA LEU A 53 4.97 9.90 3.31
C LEU A 53 6.05 10.63 2.51
N SER A 54 6.30 11.91 2.84
CA SER A 54 7.30 12.74 2.17
C SER A 54 8.74 12.39 2.57
N SER A 55 8.93 11.87 3.79
CA SER A 55 10.24 11.46 4.32
C SER A 55 10.71 10.08 3.86
N LEU A 56 9.90 9.35 3.09
CA LEU A 56 10.29 8.03 2.60
C LEU A 56 11.52 8.13 1.67
N PRO A 57 12.50 7.21 1.81
CA PRO A 57 13.83 7.36 1.21
C PRO A 57 13.86 6.96 -0.28
N PHE A 58 12.91 7.47 -1.07
CA PHE A 58 12.87 7.27 -2.52
C PHE A 58 12.38 8.52 -3.25
N ALA A 59 13.07 8.83 -4.35
CA ALA A 59 12.76 10.02 -5.14
C ALA A 59 11.58 9.75 -6.07
N LYS A 60 11.62 8.65 -6.81
CA LYS A 60 10.54 8.22 -7.72
C LYS A 60 10.00 6.88 -7.28
N VAL A 61 8.67 6.75 -7.34
CA VAL A 61 7.98 5.48 -7.16
C VAL A 61 6.89 5.38 -8.20
N LYS A 62 6.63 4.15 -8.67
CA LYS A 62 5.44 3.83 -9.44
C LYS A 62 4.72 2.67 -8.76
N HIS A 63 3.48 2.91 -8.37
CA HIS A 63 2.59 1.85 -7.90
C HIS A 63 2.00 1.09 -9.10
N GLN A 64 2.09 -0.24 -9.05
CA GLN A 64 1.43 -1.14 -9.98
C GLN A 64 0.40 -1.98 -9.22
N VAL A 65 -0.86 -1.57 -9.31
CA VAL A 65 -1.98 -2.29 -8.70
C VAL A 65 -2.18 -3.63 -9.41
N SER A 66 -2.20 -4.72 -8.65
CA SER A 66 -2.49 -6.08 -9.13
C SER A 66 -3.93 -6.49 -8.80
N THR A 67 -4.35 -6.28 -7.55
CA THR A 67 -5.74 -6.53 -7.12
C THR A 67 -6.27 -5.35 -6.31
N LEU A 68 -7.58 -5.17 -6.39
CA LEU A 68 -8.37 -4.23 -5.60
C LEU A 68 -9.66 -4.93 -5.20
N ASP A 69 -9.83 -5.11 -3.90
CA ASP A 69 -11.03 -5.69 -3.31
C ASP A 69 -11.66 -4.65 -2.37
N ALA A 70 -12.97 -4.43 -2.49
CA ALA A 70 -13.67 -3.43 -1.70
C ALA A 70 -14.93 -4.01 -1.04
N GLN A 71 -15.22 -3.55 0.17
CA GLN A 71 -16.45 -3.90 0.88
C GLN A 71 -17.06 -2.65 1.51
N PRO A 72 -18.41 -2.55 1.58
CA PRO A 72 -19.06 -1.50 2.34
C PRO A 72 -18.86 -1.71 3.84
N VAL A 73 -18.76 -0.61 4.58
CA VAL A 73 -18.72 -0.55 6.05
C VAL A 73 -19.99 0.14 6.55
N GLU A 74 -20.41 -0.16 7.77
CA GLU A 74 -21.50 0.57 8.42
C GLU A 74 -21.26 2.09 8.42
N GLY A 75 -22.35 2.87 8.40
CA GLY A 75 -22.27 4.33 8.32
C GLY A 75 -21.87 4.87 6.94
N GLY A 76 -21.86 4.03 5.91
CA GLY A 76 -21.54 4.44 4.53
C GLY A 76 -20.04 4.50 4.24
N GLY A 77 -19.20 3.90 5.09
CA GLY A 77 -17.78 3.77 4.83
C GLY A 77 -17.46 2.68 3.79
N ILE A 78 -16.19 2.61 3.39
CA ILE A 78 -15.67 1.61 2.45
C ILE A 78 -14.33 1.11 2.98
N ILE A 79 -14.13 -0.20 3.02
CA ILE A 79 -12.80 -0.79 3.23
C ILE A 79 -12.27 -1.29 1.89
N ILE A 80 -10.99 -1.02 1.61
CA ILE A 80 -10.33 -1.33 0.36
C ILE A 80 -9.03 -2.05 0.68
N LEU A 81 -8.83 -3.23 0.11
CA LEU A 81 -7.57 -3.94 0.12
C LEU A 81 -6.95 -3.87 -1.27
N VAL A 82 -5.72 -3.36 -1.35
CA VAL A 82 -4.91 -3.32 -2.56
C VAL A 82 -3.72 -4.24 -2.40
N THR A 83 -3.45 -5.04 -3.42
CA THR A 83 -2.14 -5.69 -3.57
C THR A 83 -1.49 -5.25 -4.87
N GLY A 84 -0.16 -5.20 -4.88
CA GLY A 84 0.56 -4.73 -6.05
C GLY A 84 2.06 -4.81 -5.90
N ALA A 85 2.76 -4.11 -6.78
CA ALA A 85 4.21 -3.94 -6.73
C ALA A 85 4.59 -2.46 -6.80
N LEU A 86 5.67 -2.11 -6.12
CA LEU A 86 6.35 -0.82 -6.20
C LEU A 86 7.57 -0.96 -7.11
N LEU A 87 7.67 -0.06 -8.08
CA LEU A 87 8.89 0.20 -8.82
C LEU A 87 9.51 1.45 -8.24
N VAL A 88 10.70 1.35 -7.66
CA VAL A 88 11.38 2.48 -7.00
C VAL A 88 12.57 2.89 -7.86
N ASP A 89 12.66 4.19 -8.16
CA ASP A 89 13.73 4.79 -8.96
C ASP A 89 14.01 4.04 -10.27
N GLU A 90 15.25 3.57 -10.49
CA GLU A 90 15.65 2.72 -11.63
C GLU A 90 15.87 1.25 -11.21
N GLU A 91 15.37 0.85 -10.03
CA GLU A 91 15.56 -0.52 -9.56
C GLU A 91 14.85 -1.54 -10.45
N GLN A 92 15.60 -2.57 -10.82
CA GLN A 92 15.12 -3.67 -11.66
C GLN A 92 14.14 -4.60 -10.92
N ARG A 93 14.09 -4.55 -9.59
CA ARG A 93 13.32 -5.51 -8.77
C ARG A 93 12.09 -4.85 -8.17
N PRO A 94 10.87 -5.19 -8.65
CA PRO A 94 9.65 -4.72 -8.03
C PRO A 94 9.52 -5.25 -6.60
N MET A 95 9.06 -4.42 -5.68
CA MET A 95 8.75 -4.80 -4.30
C MET A 95 7.25 -5.00 -4.15
N ASN A 96 6.81 -6.21 -3.82
CA ASN A 96 5.39 -6.45 -3.59
C ASN A 96 4.93 -5.71 -2.34
N TYR A 97 3.69 -5.23 -2.36
CA TYR A 97 3.08 -4.55 -1.22
C TYR A 97 1.61 -4.98 -1.06
N SER A 98 1.11 -4.74 0.14
CA SER A 98 -0.31 -4.74 0.46
C SER A 98 -0.64 -3.44 1.18
N GLN A 99 -1.75 -2.82 0.80
CA GLN A 99 -2.23 -1.60 1.44
C GLN A 99 -3.73 -1.68 1.67
N CYS A 100 -4.16 -1.35 2.89
CA CYS A 100 -5.56 -1.33 3.27
C CYS A 100 -5.97 0.11 3.59
N PHE A 101 -7.09 0.54 3.02
CA PHE A 101 -7.71 1.83 3.31
C PHE A 101 -9.09 1.63 3.91
N GLN A 102 -9.43 2.45 4.89
CA GLN A 102 -10.81 2.65 5.29
C GLN A 102 -11.21 4.09 4.96
N LEU A 103 -12.18 4.24 4.07
CA LEU A 103 -12.80 5.51 3.72
C LEU A 103 -14.04 5.73 4.57
N LEU A 104 -14.22 6.95 5.07
CA LEU A 104 -15.45 7.40 5.71
C LEU A 104 -16.01 8.60 4.96
N PRO A 105 -17.35 8.76 4.90
CA PRO A 105 -17.96 9.95 4.31
C PRO A 105 -17.61 11.18 5.14
N ASP A 106 -17.39 12.32 4.48
CA ASP A 106 -17.08 13.60 5.14
C ASP A 106 -18.33 14.43 5.49
N GLY A 107 -19.52 13.92 5.17
CA GLY A 107 -20.79 14.60 5.38
C GLY A 107 -21.15 15.63 4.29
N ALA A 108 -20.23 15.95 3.38
CA ALA A 108 -20.41 16.88 2.26
C ALA A 108 -20.56 16.16 0.90
N GLY A 109 -20.65 14.83 0.92
CA GLY A 109 -20.77 13.99 -0.28
C GLY A 109 -19.44 13.49 -0.82
N SER A 110 -18.33 13.70 -0.10
CA SER A 110 -17.01 13.14 -0.42
C SER A 110 -16.57 12.13 0.65
N TYR A 111 -15.37 11.59 0.47
CA TYR A 111 -14.75 10.63 1.38
C TYR A 111 -13.38 11.13 1.84
N PHE A 112 -12.97 10.68 3.02
CA PHE A 112 -11.61 10.84 3.52
C PHE A 112 -11.06 9.51 4.02
N ILE A 113 -9.74 9.39 4.10
CA ILE A 113 -9.04 8.21 4.58
C ILE A 113 -9.04 8.25 6.10
N PHE A 114 -9.80 7.37 6.74
CA PHE A 114 -9.79 7.21 8.20
C PHE A 114 -8.63 6.32 8.65
N ASN A 115 -8.46 5.16 8.02
CA ASN A 115 -7.31 4.27 8.28
C ASN A 115 -6.55 4.00 6.98
N ASP A 116 -5.22 3.97 7.07
CA ASP A 116 -4.28 3.60 6.00
C ASP A 116 -3.24 2.65 6.59
N ILE A 117 -3.12 1.44 6.07
CA ILE A 117 -2.16 0.45 6.56
C ILE A 117 -1.37 -0.07 5.37
N PHE A 118 -0.08 0.21 5.36
CA PHE A 118 0.84 -0.19 4.31
C PHE A 118 1.88 -1.20 4.82
N LYS A 119 2.12 -2.26 4.03
CA LYS A 119 3.15 -3.26 4.30
C LYS A 119 3.81 -3.74 3.00
N LEU A 120 5.14 -3.84 3.00
CA LEU A 120 5.90 -4.59 2.01
C LEU A 120 5.72 -6.10 2.26
N VAL A 121 5.59 -6.84 1.16
CA VAL A 121 5.44 -8.30 1.15
C VAL A 121 6.75 -8.89 0.63
N PHE A 122 7.63 -9.27 1.56
CA PHE A 122 8.88 -9.92 1.23
C PHE A 122 8.66 -11.40 0.95
N ALA A 123 9.09 -11.87 -0.23
CA ALA A 123 9.24 -13.30 -0.45
C ALA A 123 10.33 -13.83 0.49
N LYS A 124 10.06 -14.92 1.21
CA LYS A 124 11.12 -15.66 1.88
C LYS A 124 12.07 -16.16 0.81
N THR A 125 13.32 -15.71 0.83
CA THR A 125 14.37 -16.39 0.09
C THR A 125 14.61 -17.71 0.81
N ASP A 126 14.10 -18.81 0.26
CA ASP A 126 14.51 -20.13 0.71
C ASP A 126 16.01 -20.26 0.37
N SER A 127 16.86 -20.27 1.40
CA SER A 127 18.26 -20.62 1.25
C SER A 127 18.33 -22.09 0.83
N VAL A 128 18.56 -22.32 -0.45
CA VAL A 128 18.78 -23.67 -0.99
C VAL A 128 20.13 -24.18 -0.48
N GLU A 129 20.12 -25.02 0.57
CA GLU A 129 21.25 -25.91 0.83
C GLU A 129 21.32 -26.95 -0.29
N ARG A 130 22.08 -26.64 -1.34
CA ARG A 130 22.52 -27.65 -2.31
C ARG A 130 23.60 -28.52 -1.64
N VAL A 131 23.19 -29.59 -0.96
CA VAL A 131 24.13 -30.67 -0.65
C VAL A 131 24.40 -31.44 -1.95
N ASN A 132 25.46 -31.04 -2.65
CA ASN A 132 26.08 -31.85 -3.70
C ASN A 132 26.70 -33.10 -3.06
N HIS A 133 26.06 -34.27 -3.19
CA HIS A 133 26.76 -35.54 -3.04
C HIS A 133 27.08 -36.07 -4.44
N ASN A 134 28.27 -35.71 -4.95
CA ASN A 134 28.96 -36.51 -5.94
C ASN A 134 30.32 -36.92 -5.38
N ASN A 135 30.64 -38.19 -5.62
CA ASN A 135 31.88 -38.93 -5.37
C ASN A 135 32.01 -39.53 -3.96
N THR A 136 32.41 -40.80 -3.76
CA THR A 136 33.28 -41.64 -4.58
C THR A 136 33.16 -43.11 -4.13
N THR A 137 33.37 -44.05 -5.08
CA THR A 137 33.99 -45.40 -4.95
C THR A 137 33.78 -46.22 -3.67
N ASP A 138 33.31 -47.46 -3.80
CA ASP A 138 34.22 -48.62 -3.82
C ASP A 138 33.49 -49.97 -4.03
N THR A 139 33.93 -50.68 -5.07
CA THR A 139 34.37 -52.09 -5.04
C THR A 139 33.57 -53.11 -4.23
N GLN A 140 32.75 -53.93 -4.93
CA GLN A 140 32.91 -55.39 -5.09
C GLN A 140 31.84 -55.97 -6.01
#